data_AF-F0YMG6-F1
#
_entry.id   AF-F0YMG6-F1
#
_cell.length_a   1.000
_cell.length_b   1.000
_cell.length_c   1.000
_cell.angle_alpha   90.00
_cell.angle_beta   90.00
_cell.angle_gamma   90.00
#
_symmetry.space_group_name_H-M   'P 1'
#
loop_
_entity.id
_entity.type
_entity.pdbx_description
1 polymer ?
#
loop_
_entity_poly.entity_id
_entity_poly.type
_entity_poly.pdbx_seq_one_letter_code
_entity_poly.pdbx_strand_id
1 'polypeptide(L)'
;MRIATLALCLAGASAFVGPAAPRRLPLRRRAVAELVATGEALVRSQALAGELGAPAAVLEALPSSDVVVAFADQGGNLAGKFFMGSLPPYALFLYFLNYEGNNAPPLVRFGFAYLLLFVAATIPTGIIAKTTWGVSLADADWLHGGAESLLTVTNVLLLLGFRGALGRDGAAADAGWARLGAGAAAAAAVALIATGVPTFHFEAHDAFLGGPVNALSVPTWAVHFSSVCEFVLAMRLAVKYAAWTGDEKWNGVAWGMLPSHASGVCACTYHLFYNQAALAWLVTAQAGLTFLGNCTLCVAAFRLAVANGWTLAGAAPAFAGGPERPREPYALDAARVSAADPGLAPGPELVAEVAAFTLVAAYATKYGSLYAVDFLAAPNGAAAAACVALPPLAVALTVLPAPEAPDVSYDDVKKYGVAGTLAYVLTELAFWAVAFPVAAAVFAQTNGHAPDLLHSNGDRAAVAAFVFAGANVARLAVPLRFGVALAAAPWVDANVVKRFARE
;
A
#
# COMPACT_ATOMS: atom_id res chain seq x y z
N MET A 1 44.50 11.59 -5.66
CA MET A 1 44.61 11.54 -4.19
C MET A 1 43.51 12.39 -3.52
N ARG A 2 42.23 12.18 -3.88
CA ARG A 2 41.03 12.86 -3.34
C ARG A 2 39.78 11.98 -3.43
N ILE A 3 39.95 10.68 -3.16
CA ILE A 3 38.83 9.71 -3.06
C ILE A 3 38.77 9.10 -1.63
N ALA A 4 39.83 9.25 -0.83
CA ALA A 4 39.89 8.73 0.54
C ALA A 4 39.27 9.66 1.61
N THR A 5 39.00 10.94 1.30
CA THR A 5 38.52 11.91 2.29
C THR A 5 36.99 11.94 2.43
N LEU A 6 36.23 11.52 1.41
CA LEU A 6 34.76 11.46 1.49
C LEU A 6 34.25 10.21 2.23
N ALA A 7 35.00 9.11 2.18
CA ALA A 7 34.69 7.87 2.90
C ALA A 7 34.87 8.01 4.43
N LEU A 8 35.65 8.98 4.89
CA LEU A 8 35.90 9.19 6.33
C LEU A 8 34.79 9.98 7.04
N CYS A 9 34.01 10.78 6.32
CA CYS A 9 32.89 11.53 6.92
C CYS A 9 31.67 10.65 7.22
N LEU A 10 31.51 9.52 6.55
CA LEU A 10 30.44 8.54 6.82
C LEU A 10 30.84 7.48 7.87
N ALA A 11 32.11 7.43 8.28
CA ALA A 11 32.60 6.51 9.32
C ALA A 11 32.63 7.14 10.74
N GLY A 12 32.24 8.41 10.90
CA GLY A 12 32.30 9.15 12.17
C GLY A 12 31.11 8.98 13.13
N ALA A 13 30.05 8.25 12.74
CA ALA A 13 28.86 8.07 13.59
C ALA A 13 28.99 6.95 14.64
N SER A 14 30.17 6.33 14.77
CA SER A 14 30.44 5.24 15.72
C SER A 14 31.18 5.67 17.00
N ALA A 15 31.38 6.97 17.22
CA ALA A 15 32.17 7.47 18.35
C ALA A 15 31.47 8.57 19.14
N PHE A 16 30.38 8.25 19.85
CA PHE A 16 29.94 9.00 21.02
C PHE A 16 29.26 8.07 22.04
N VAL A 17 30.06 7.17 22.62
CA VAL A 17 29.79 6.61 23.95
C VAL A 17 30.85 7.18 24.90
N GLY A 18 30.42 8.11 25.75
CA GLY A 18 31.19 8.65 26.87
C GLY A 18 30.21 9.19 27.92
N PRO A 19 30.44 8.99 29.23
CA PRO A 19 29.40 9.06 30.24
C PRO A 19 29.23 10.50 30.75
N ALA A 20 28.14 11.15 30.38
CA ALA A 20 27.69 12.35 31.08
C ALA A 20 26.17 12.47 30.97
N ALA A 21 25.50 12.43 32.12
CA ALA A 21 24.09 12.77 32.22
C ALA A 21 23.88 14.26 31.93
N PRO A 22 22.81 14.62 31.19
CA PRO A 22 22.10 15.84 31.55
C PRO A 22 20.58 15.66 31.60
N ARG A 23 19.99 16.51 32.44
CA ARG A 23 18.59 16.59 32.88
C ARG A 23 17.57 16.58 31.73
N ARG A 24 16.50 15.80 31.92
CA ARG A 24 15.42 15.56 30.94
C ARG A 24 14.33 16.64 31.03
N LEU A 25 14.05 17.28 29.90
CA LEU A 25 12.80 17.99 29.62
C LEU A 25 11.78 17.03 28.95
N PRO A 26 10.46 17.23 29.15
CA PRO A 26 9.44 16.19 28.91
C PRO A 26 9.12 15.92 27.42
N LEU A 27 9.00 14.63 27.10
CA LEU A 27 8.96 13.99 25.77
C LEU A 27 7.70 14.24 24.92
N ARG A 28 6.62 14.82 25.45
CA ARG A 28 5.44 15.17 24.63
C ARG A 28 5.73 16.27 23.60
N ARG A 29 6.73 17.11 23.85
CA ARG A 29 7.24 18.03 22.83
C ARG A 29 8.08 17.32 21.79
N ARG A 30 8.64 16.13 22.05
CA ARG A 30 9.60 15.48 21.16
C ARG A 30 8.97 14.67 20.03
N ALA A 31 7.82 14.03 20.18
CA ALA A 31 7.19 13.31 19.06
C ALA A 31 6.47 14.26 18.08
N VAL A 32 5.79 15.29 18.61
CA VAL A 32 5.22 16.36 17.78
C VAL A 32 6.32 17.28 17.26
N ALA A 33 7.39 17.55 18.01
CA ALA A 33 8.58 18.24 17.47
C ALA A 33 9.53 17.33 16.71
N GLU A 34 9.39 16.01 16.64
CA GLU A 34 10.16 15.13 15.72
C GLU A 34 9.37 14.94 14.43
N LEU A 35 8.04 14.97 14.48
CA LEU A 35 7.20 15.06 13.27
C LEU A 35 7.28 16.47 12.67
N VAL A 36 7.16 17.51 13.51
CA VAL A 36 7.44 18.90 13.14
C VAL A 36 8.93 19.11 12.85
N ALA A 37 9.88 18.42 13.51
CA ALA A 37 11.29 18.42 13.09
C ALA A 37 11.65 17.40 12.02
N THR A 38 10.72 16.64 11.45
CA THR A 38 10.94 16.00 10.14
C THR A 38 10.66 17.05 9.07
N GLY A 39 9.67 17.93 9.30
CA GLY A 39 9.47 19.18 8.56
C GLY A 39 10.55 20.24 8.83
N GLU A 40 10.97 20.46 10.08
CA GLU A 40 12.06 21.38 10.44
C GLU A 40 13.44 20.76 10.20
N ALA A 41 13.62 19.44 10.05
CA ALA A 41 14.87 18.86 9.53
C ALA A 41 14.97 19.02 8.01
N LEU A 42 13.84 19.10 7.31
CA LEU A 42 13.77 19.52 5.91
C LEU A 42 14.02 21.04 5.74
N VAL A 43 13.69 21.85 6.76
CA VAL A 43 14.02 23.29 6.82
C VAL A 43 15.42 23.55 7.42
N ARG A 44 15.92 22.70 8.33
CA ARG A 44 17.28 22.74 8.87
C ARG A 44 18.29 22.11 7.92
N SER A 45 17.89 21.20 7.03
CA SER A 45 18.74 20.77 5.92
C SER A 45 19.02 21.93 4.96
N GLN A 46 18.13 22.92 4.86
CA GLN A 46 18.41 24.19 4.19
C GLN A 46 19.48 25.01 4.94
N ALA A 47 19.34 25.16 6.25
CA ALA A 47 20.33 25.88 7.07
C ALA A 47 21.71 25.19 7.09
N LEU A 48 21.73 23.85 7.17
CA LEU A 48 22.95 23.03 7.20
C LEU A 48 23.62 22.94 5.81
N ALA A 49 22.84 22.95 4.71
CA ALA A 49 23.34 23.08 3.34
C ALA A 49 24.00 24.45 3.11
N GLY A 50 23.49 25.51 3.74
CA GLY A 50 24.09 26.84 3.76
C GLY A 50 25.41 26.91 4.56
N GLU A 51 25.51 26.22 5.70
CA GLU A 51 26.73 26.18 6.54
C GLU A 51 27.83 25.24 5.98
N LEU A 52 27.46 24.22 5.19
CA LEU A 52 28.38 23.25 4.57
C LEU A 52 28.78 23.61 3.12
N GLY A 53 28.32 24.73 2.58
CA GLY A 53 28.68 25.18 1.23
C GLY A 53 28.11 24.32 0.09
N ALA A 54 26.90 23.77 0.26
CA ALA A 54 26.22 23.05 -0.81
C ALA A 54 25.90 24.03 -1.97
N PRO A 55 26.02 23.60 -3.24
CA PRO A 55 25.74 24.46 -4.39
C PRO A 55 24.28 24.94 -4.34
N ALA A 56 24.07 26.24 -4.58
CA ALA A 56 22.78 26.93 -4.44
C ALA A 56 21.59 26.23 -5.11
N ALA A 57 21.84 25.45 -6.17
CA ALA A 57 20.85 24.62 -6.86
C ALA A 57 20.14 23.57 -5.97
N VAL A 58 20.78 23.06 -4.90
CA VAL A 58 20.20 22.06 -3.99
C VAL A 58 19.19 22.69 -3.02
N LEU A 59 19.40 23.98 -2.68
CA LEU A 59 18.52 24.76 -1.81
C LEU A 59 17.28 25.27 -2.55
N GLU A 60 17.41 25.60 -3.84
CA GLU A 60 16.29 25.96 -4.73
C GLU A 60 15.43 24.76 -5.15
N ALA A 61 15.93 23.52 -5.00
CA ALA A 61 15.20 22.29 -5.30
C ALA A 61 14.26 21.82 -4.17
N LEU A 62 14.18 22.56 -3.06
CA LEU A 62 13.28 22.22 -1.96
C LEU A 62 11.88 22.83 -2.16
N PRO A 63 10.82 22.07 -1.89
CA PRO A 63 9.49 22.40 -2.35
C PRO A 63 8.91 23.67 -1.70
N SER A 64 8.53 24.66 -2.51
CA SER A 64 7.71 25.80 -2.10
C SER A 64 6.28 25.36 -1.74
N SER A 65 5.49 26.27 -1.16
CA SER A 65 4.05 26.08 -0.87
C SER A 65 3.21 25.62 -2.07
N ASP A 66 3.75 25.71 -3.30
CA ASP A 66 3.14 25.22 -4.53
C ASP A 66 3.11 23.67 -4.60
N VAL A 67 3.97 22.97 -3.85
CA VAL A 67 4.01 21.50 -3.75
C VAL A 67 2.83 20.92 -2.97
N VAL A 68 2.28 21.68 -2.02
CA VAL A 68 1.03 21.34 -1.33
C VAL A 68 -0.17 21.53 -2.27
N VAL A 69 -0.07 22.45 -3.23
CA VAL A 69 -1.10 22.73 -4.24
C VAL A 69 -1.09 21.68 -5.36
N ALA A 70 0.07 21.13 -5.74
CA ALA A 70 0.15 20.05 -6.71
C ALA A 70 -0.44 18.71 -6.20
N PHE A 71 -0.38 18.45 -4.89
CA PHE A 71 -1.12 17.33 -4.27
C PHE A 71 -2.64 17.55 -4.30
N ALA A 72 -3.09 18.81 -4.27
CA ALA A 72 -4.50 19.15 -4.43
C ALA A 72 -5.01 18.89 -5.86
N ASP A 73 -4.14 18.88 -6.88
CA ASP A 73 -4.51 18.62 -8.27
C ASP A 73 -4.82 17.13 -8.53
N GLN A 74 -4.20 16.19 -7.78
CA GLN A 74 -4.64 14.78 -7.75
C GLN A 74 -6.00 14.61 -7.06
N GLY A 75 -6.32 15.44 -6.06
CA GLY A 75 -7.62 15.46 -5.38
C GLY A 75 -8.80 15.91 -6.25
N GLY A 76 -8.54 16.42 -7.46
CA GLY A 76 -9.56 16.86 -8.41
C GLY A 76 -10.35 15.71 -9.06
N ASN A 77 -9.81 14.48 -9.08
CA ASN A 77 -10.46 13.30 -9.65
C ASN A 77 -10.67 12.18 -8.62
N LEU A 78 -11.44 11.16 -9.01
CA LEU A 78 -11.82 10.07 -8.10
C LEU A 78 -10.62 9.22 -7.64
N ALA A 79 -9.61 9.04 -8.49
CA ALA A 79 -8.43 8.24 -8.17
C ALA A 79 -7.60 8.88 -7.03
N GLY A 80 -7.31 10.18 -7.10
CA GLY A 80 -6.57 10.84 -6.02
C GLY A 80 -7.33 10.84 -4.69
N LYS A 81 -8.67 10.97 -4.72
CA LYS A 81 -9.51 10.84 -3.51
C LYS A 81 -9.37 9.45 -2.87
N PHE A 82 -9.36 8.38 -3.66
CA PHE A 82 -9.15 7.04 -3.12
C PHE A 82 -7.74 6.84 -2.55
N PHE A 83 -6.69 7.32 -3.24
CA PHE A 83 -5.32 7.25 -2.71
C PHE A 83 -5.17 7.99 -1.39
N MET A 84 -5.67 9.23 -1.30
CA MET A 84 -5.65 10.02 -0.06
C MET A 84 -6.46 9.35 1.05
N GLY A 85 -7.66 8.87 0.72
CA GLY A 85 -8.53 8.15 1.65
C GLY A 85 -7.94 6.82 2.13
N SER A 86 -6.96 6.25 1.42
CA SER A 86 -6.35 4.97 1.78
C SER A 86 -5.32 5.07 2.91
N LEU A 87 -4.85 6.27 3.25
CA LEU A 87 -3.83 6.48 4.28
C LEU A 87 -4.34 6.21 5.70
N PRO A 88 -5.50 6.73 6.15
CA PRO A 88 -6.04 6.40 7.48
C PRO A 88 -6.21 4.90 7.76
N PRO A 89 -6.84 4.09 6.88
CA PRO A 89 -6.95 2.66 7.13
C PRO A 89 -5.57 1.98 7.10
N TYR A 90 -4.61 2.44 6.30
CA TYR A 90 -3.25 1.90 6.32
C TYR A 90 -2.52 2.19 7.64
N ALA A 91 -2.67 3.40 8.19
CA ALA A 91 -2.09 3.75 9.48
C ALA A 91 -2.68 2.90 10.62
N LEU A 92 -4.00 2.65 10.59
CA LEU A 92 -4.65 1.74 11.53
C LEU A 92 -4.21 0.29 11.36
N PHE A 93 -4.05 -0.17 10.11
CA PHE A 93 -3.45 -1.47 9.81
C PHE A 93 -2.07 -1.61 10.47
N LEU A 94 -1.17 -0.65 10.28
CA LEU A 94 0.14 -0.66 10.92
C LEU A 94 0.00 -0.69 12.44
N TYR A 95 -0.86 0.15 13.03
CA TYR A 95 -1.09 0.18 14.47
C TYR A 95 -1.50 -1.20 15.01
N PHE A 96 -2.50 -1.84 14.41
CA PHE A 96 -3.00 -3.13 14.88
C PHE A 96 -2.02 -4.26 14.59
N LEU A 97 -1.35 -4.28 13.44
CA LEU A 97 -0.35 -5.28 13.10
C LEU A 97 0.81 -5.25 14.11
N ASN A 98 1.21 -4.06 14.54
CA ASN A 98 2.29 -3.82 15.50
C ASN A 98 1.92 -4.15 16.96
N TYR A 99 0.70 -4.64 17.24
CA TYR A 99 0.37 -5.17 18.55
C TYR A 99 1.22 -6.41 18.85
N GLU A 100 1.99 -6.37 19.93
CA GLU A 100 3.01 -7.38 20.25
C GLU A 100 2.42 -8.80 20.40
N GLY A 101 1.17 -8.90 20.84
CA GLY A 101 0.46 -10.18 20.95
C GLY A 101 0.33 -10.94 19.62
N ASN A 102 0.36 -10.23 18.49
CA ASN A 102 0.27 -10.82 17.14
C ASN A 102 1.51 -11.63 16.76
N ASN A 103 2.61 -11.46 17.48
CA ASN A 103 3.90 -12.06 17.16
C ASN A 103 4.37 -11.79 15.70
N ALA A 104 3.98 -10.66 15.10
CA ALA A 104 4.34 -10.33 13.73
C ALA A 104 5.88 -10.25 13.55
N PRO A 105 6.48 -10.87 12.53
CA PRO A 105 7.93 -10.82 12.33
C PRO A 105 8.44 -9.37 12.28
N PRO A 106 9.55 -9.02 12.97
CA PRO A 106 10.01 -7.64 13.05
C PRO A 106 10.29 -6.98 11.69
N LEU A 107 10.83 -7.73 10.71
CA LEU A 107 10.99 -7.22 9.35
C LEU A 107 9.67 -7.10 8.58
N VAL A 108 8.65 -7.91 8.88
CA VAL A 108 7.31 -7.74 8.29
C VAL A 108 6.68 -6.44 8.79
N ARG A 109 6.78 -6.17 10.09
CA ARG A 109 6.35 -4.92 10.71
C ARG A 109 7.07 -3.71 10.09
N PHE A 110 8.39 -3.81 9.96
CA PHE A 110 9.21 -2.77 9.35
C PHE A 110 8.91 -2.59 7.85
N GLY A 111 8.78 -3.67 7.08
CA GLY A 111 8.50 -3.63 5.64
C GLY A 111 7.18 -2.94 5.33
N PHE A 112 6.10 -3.30 6.02
CA PHE A 112 4.83 -2.59 5.85
C PHE A 112 4.92 -1.11 6.25
N ALA A 113 5.71 -0.74 7.26
CA ALA A 113 5.96 0.67 7.56
C ALA A 113 6.81 1.36 6.47
N TYR A 114 7.81 0.67 5.93
CA TYR A 114 8.71 1.16 4.88
C TYR A 114 7.96 1.52 3.60
N LEU A 115 6.85 0.85 3.29
CA LEU A 115 5.95 1.19 2.18
C LEU A 115 5.55 2.68 2.16
N LEU A 116 5.46 3.34 3.32
CA LEU A 116 5.14 4.77 3.38
C LEU A 116 6.20 5.65 2.70
N LEU A 117 7.44 5.17 2.56
CA LEU A 117 8.47 5.87 1.79
C LEU A 117 8.17 5.87 0.30
N PHE A 118 7.59 4.79 -0.25
CA PHE A 118 7.09 4.78 -1.62
C PHE A 118 6.03 5.88 -1.79
N VAL A 119 5.03 5.93 -0.89
CA VAL A 119 3.98 6.96 -0.95
C VAL A 119 4.58 8.35 -0.87
N ALA A 120 5.50 8.58 0.07
CA ALA A 120 6.19 9.87 0.21
C ALA A 120 7.01 10.23 -1.03
N ALA A 121 7.67 9.26 -1.67
CA ALA A 121 8.47 9.47 -2.89
C ALA A 121 7.61 9.80 -4.12
N THR A 122 6.40 9.23 -4.24
CA THR A 122 5.50 9.49 -5.38
C THR A 122 5.03 10.95 -5.48
N ILE A 123 5.08 11.71 -4.39
CA ILE A 123 4.66 13.12 -4.34
C ILE A 123 5.65 14.02 -5.09
N PRO A 124 6.93 14.16 -4.66
CA PRO A 124 7.89 15.00 -5.36
C PRO A 124 8.14 14.51 -6.78
N THR A 125 8.13 13.19 -7.02
CA THR A 125 8.30 12.67 -8.38
C THR A 125 7.13 13.03 -9.29
N GLY A 126 5.89 12.93 -8.81
CA GLY A 126 4.72 13.36 -9.58
C GLY A 126 4.75 14.86 -9.91
N ILE A 127 5.26 15.68 -8.98
CA ILE A 127 5.44 17.12 -9.20
C ILE A 127 6.49 17.37 -10.28
N ILE A 128 7.68 16.77 -10.15
CA ILE A 128 8.76 16.91 -11.14
C ILE A 128 8.28 16.49 -12.53
N ALA A 129 7.57 15.36 -12.64
CA ALA A 129 7.03 14.88 -13.90
C ALA A 129 6.08 15.92 -14.54
N LYS A 130 5.18 16.48 -13.73
CA LYS A 130 4.19 17.45 -14.19
C LYS A 130 4.79 18.80 -14.55
N THR A 131 5.68 19.33 -13.72
CA THR A 131 6.24 20.68 -13.92
C THR A 131 7.33 20.74 -14.97
N THR A 132 8.08 19.65 -15.15
CA THR A 132 9.20 19.60 -16.10
C THR A 132 8.73 19.23 -17.51
N TRP A 133 7.88 18.21 -17.63
CA TRP A 133 7.49 17.66 -18.94
C TRP A 133 5.98 17.72 -19.22
N GLY A 134 5.15 18.14 -18.27
CA GLY A 134 3.69 18.21 -18.46
C GLY A 134 2.97 16.85 -18.42
N VAL A 135 3.70 15.76 -18.18
CA VAL A 135 3.21 14.37 -18.20
C VAL A 135 2.82 13.87 -16.81
N SER A 136 2.17 12.71 -16.74
CA SER A 136 1.90 12.04 -15.47
C SER A 136 3.15 11.32 -14.96
N LEU A 137 3.24 11.02 -13.66
CA LEU A 137 4.36 10.23 -13.12
C LEU A 137 4.52 8.89 -13.86
N ALA A 138 3.40 8.24 -14.18
CA ALA A 138 3.35 6.96 -14.91
C ALA A 138 3.99 7.03 -16.32
N ASP A 139 4.16 8.23 -16.87
CA ASP A 139 4.80 8.50 -18.16
C ASP A 139 6.24 9.05 -18.00
N ALA A 140 6.79 9.10 -16.79
CA ALA A 140 8.18 9.51 -16.54
C ALA A 140 8.99 8.29 -16.05
N ASP A 141 9.50 7.49 -16.99
CA ASP A 141 9.91 6.10 -16.76
C ASP A 141 10.91 5.90 -15.61
N TRP A 142 12.05 6.60 -15.62
CA TRP A 142 13.08 6.44 -14.59
C TRP A 142 12.64 6.97 -13.23
N LEU A 143 11.80 8.00 -13.22
CA LEU A 143 11.31 8.66 -12.02
C LEU A 143 10.21 7.80 -11.35
N HIS A 144 9.35 7.22 -12.19
CA HIS A 144 8.34 6.23 -11.83
C HIS A 144 8.98 4.96 -11.27
N GLY A 145 9.84 4.30 -12.06
CA GLY A 145 10.54 3.09 -11.65
C GLY A 145 11.44 3.31 -10.43
N GLY A 146 12.05 4.48 -10.31
CA GLY A 146 12.82 4.89 -9.14
C GLY A 146 11.97 4.95 -7.87
N ALA A 147 10.80 5.58 -7.93
CA ALA A 147 9.87 5.62 -6.81
C ALA A 147 9.34 4.22 -6.45
N GLU A 148 8.89 3.45 -7.45
CA GLU A 148 8.34 2.11 -7.23
C GLU A 148 9.38 1.08 -6.76
N SER A 149 10.68 1.32 -6.95
CA SER A 149 11.73 0.44 -6.41
C SER A 149 11.65 0.30 -4.88
N LEU A 150 11.08 1.29 -4.20
CA LEU A 150 10.80 1.24 -2.76
C LEU A 150 9.72 0.22 -2.39
N LEU A 151 8.79 -0.09 -3.31
CA LEU A 151 7.84 -1.20 -3.15
C LEU A 151 8.54 -2.56 -3.30
N THR A 152 9.46 -2.70 -4.24
CA THR A 152 10.31 -3.90 -4.34
C THR A 152 11.06 -4.15 -3.03
N VAL A 153 11.69 -3.12 -2.47
CA VAL A 153 12.37 -3.22 -1.16
C VAL A 153 11.38 -3.62 -0.05
N THR A 154 10.18 -3.04 -0.04
CA THR A 154 9.11 -3.43 0.90
C THR A 154 8.86 -4.93 0.84
N ASN A 155 8.63 -5.47 -0.35
CA ASN A 155 8.30 -6.88 -0.54
C ASN A 155 9.44 -7.80 -0.09
N VAL A 156 10.69 -7.48 -0.45
CA VAL A 156 11.86 -8.22 0.00
C VAL A 156 11.93 -8.28 1.53
N LEU A 157 11.66 -7.17 2.22
CA LEU A 157 11.61 -7.15 3.69
C LEU A 157 10.52 -8.07 4.25
N LEU A 158 9.33 -8.10 3.63
CA LEU A 158 8.26 -9.03 4.03
C LEU A 158 8.69 -10.49 3.86
N LEU A 159 9.30 -10.82 2.71
CA LEU A 159 9.77 -12.18 2.42
C LEU A 159 10.83 -12.63 3.43
N LEU A 160 11.85 -11.80 3.66
CA LEU A 160 12.92 -12.10 4.62
C LEU A 160 12.37 -12.26 6.05
N GLY A 161 11.45 -11.38 6.46
CA GLY A 161 10.85 -11.43 7.78
C GLY A 161 10.04 -12.70 8.04
N PHE A 162 9.13 -13.05 7.12
CA PHE A 162 8.36 -14.29 7.28
C PHE A 162 9.26 -15.54 7.19
N ARG A 163 10.26 -15.55 6.32
CA ARG A 163 11.18 -16.69 6.19
C ARG A 163 12.03 -16.90 7.43
N GLY A 164 12.59 -15.82 8.00
CA GLY A 164 13.32 -15.90 9.27
C GLY A 164 12.44 -16.46 10.38
N ALA A 165 11.19 -15.99 10.46
CA ALA A 165 10.23 -16.48 11.45
C ALA A 165 9.88 -17.97 11.25
N LEU A 166 9.61 -18.40 10.01
CA LEU A 166 9.32 -19.81 9.67
C LEU A 166 10.55 -20.72 9.83
N GLY A 167 11.76 -20.17 9.77
CA GLY A 167 13.00 -20.86 10.13
C GLY A 167 13.28 -20.91 11.64
N ARG A 168 12.39 -20.33 12.47
CA ARG A 168 12.56 -20.15 13.92
C ARG A 168 13.82 -19.36 14.30
N ASP A 169 14.27 -18.48 13.40
CA ASP A 169 15.43 -17.62 13.61
C ASP A 169 14.96 -16.17 13.80
N GLY A 170 14.84 -15.75 15.07
CA GLY A 170 14.45 -14.39 15.43
C GLY A 170 15.43 -13.33 14.96
N ALA A 171 16.72 -13.66 14.84
CA ALA A 171 17.72 -12.72 14.33
C ALA A 171 17.59 -12.54 12.82
N ALA A 172 17.32 -13.62 12.07
CA ALA A 172 17.00 -13.52 10.63
C ALA A 172 15.66 -12.83 10.38
N ALA A 173 14.67 -12.99 11.26
CA ALA A 173 13.38 -12.32 11.16
C ALA A 173 13.44 -10.80 11.45
N ASP A 174 14.50 -10.32 12.10
CA ASP A 174 14.78 -8.91 12.36
C ASP A 174 15.83 -8.31 11.39
N ALA A 175 16.78 -9.15 10.95
CA ALA A 175 17.88 -8.91 10.04
C ALA A 175 18.28 -7.43 9.85
N GLY A 176 19.11 -6.94 10.76
CA GLY A 176 19.59 -5.54 10.75
C GLY A 176 20.26 -5.12 9.43
N TRP A 177 20.95 -6.04 8.73
CA TRP A 177 21.55 -5.76 7.42
C TRP A 177 20.50 -5.41 6.35
N ALA A 178 19.30 -6.02 6.41
CA ALA A 178 18.23 -5.76 5.47
C ALA A 178 17.62 -4.36 5.70
N ARG A 179 17.53 -3.93 6.97
CA ARG A 179 17.12 -2.55 7.32
C ARG A 179 18.13 -1.52 6.82
N LEU A 180 19.42 -1.80 6.98
CA LEU A 180 20.49 -0.94 6.44
C LEU A 180 20.42 -0.86 4.92
N GLY A 181 20.25 -2.00 4.24
CA GLY A 181 20.06 -2.07 2.79
C GLY A 181 18.83 -1.27 2.33
N ALA A 182 17.72 -1.37 3.04
CA ALA A 182 16.51 -0.61 2.76
C ALA A 182 16.71 0.90 2.93
N GLY A 183 17.45 1.32 3.96
CA GLY A 183 17.85 2.72 4.15
C GLY A 183 18.75 3.24 3.01
N ALA A 184 19.71 2.43 2.58
CA ALA A 184 20.58 2.76 1.44
C ALA A 184 19.80 2.87 0.13
N ALA A 185 18.83 1.98 -0.11
CA ALA A 185 17.96 2.04 -1.28
C ALA A 185 17.09 3.31 -1.29
N ALA A 186 16.53 3.69 -0.14
CA ALA A 186 15.78 4.95 -0.01
C ALA A 186 16.66 6.16 -0.29
N ALA A 187 17.88 6.20 0.25
CA ALA A 187 18.83 7.28 0.00
C ALA A 187 19.22 7.36 -1.48
N ALA A 188 19.43 6.21 -2.13
CA ALA A 188 19.74 6.13 -3.55
C ALA A 188 18.58 6.64 -4.42
N ALA A 189 17.33 6.28 -4.09
CA ALA A 189 16.15 6.78 -4.78
C ALA A 189 16.04 8.30 -4.66
N VAL A 190 16.22 8.85 -3.45
CA VAL A 190 16.21 10.31 -3.24
C VAL A 190 17.32 11.00 -4.04
N ALA A 191 18.54 10.44 -4.04
CA ALA A 191 19.66 11.00 -4.79
C ALA A 191 19.38 10.99 -6.31
N LEU A 192 18.83 9.89 -6.83
CA LEU A 192 18.44 9.77 -8.24
C LEU A 192 17.39 10.83 -8.60
N ILE A 193 16.32 10.95 -7.81
CA ILE A 193 15.24 11.93 -8.00
C ILE A 193 15.79 13.36 -7.98
N ALA A 194 16.66 13.68 -7.02
CA ALA A 194 17.19 15.03 -6.84
C ALA A 194 18.22 15.45 -7.90
N THR A 195 18.92 14.49 -8.52
CA THR A 195 20.03 14.79 -9.46
C THR A 195 19.72 14.50 -10.92
N GLY A 196 18.74 13.64 -11.21
CA GLY A 196 18.43 13.18 -12.57
C GLY A 196 18.17 14.32 -13.55
N VAL A 197 17.26 15.25 -13.21
CA VAL A 197 16.98 16.43 -14.05
C VAL A 197 18.09 17.51 -13.97
N PRO A 198 18.44 18.06 -12.78
CA PRO A 198 19.31 19.23 -12.74
C PRO A 198 20.78 18.94 -13.04
N THR A 199 21.25 17.71 -12.83
CA THR A 199 22.67 17.35 -13.02
C THR A 199 22.89 16.51 -14.27
N PHE A 200 22.01 15.54 -14.51
CA PHE A 200 22.19 14.58 -15.61
C PHE A 200 21.29 14.86 -16.82
N HIS A 201 20.38 15.84 -16.72
CA HIS A 201 19.47 16.24 -17.79
C HIS A 201 18.67 15.06 -18.37
N PHE A 202 18.26 14.12 -17.52
CA PHE A 202 17.38 13.02 -17.92
C PHE A 202 16.06 13.59 -18.44
N GLU A 203 15.54 13.02 -19.51
CA GLU A 203 14.20 13.34 -20.03
C GLU A 203 13.13 12.44 -19.38
N ALA A 204 11.83 12.71 -19.63
CA ALA A 204 10.75 11.84 -19.17
C ALA A 204 10.90 10.40 -19.69
N HIS A 205 11.40 10.29 -20.92
CA HIS A 205 11.79 9.04 -21.57
C HIS A 205 13.12 9.25 -22.28
N ASP A 206 14.15 8.50 -21.90
CA ASP A 206 15.42 8.52 -22.65
C ASP A 206 15.33 7.60 -23.88
N ALA A 207 15.79 8.11 -25.03
CA ALA A 207 15.80 7.39 -26.32
C ALA A 207 16.57 6.06 -26.30
N PHE A 208 17.36 5.80 -25.26
CA PHE A 208 18.11 4.55 -25.06
C PHE A 208 17.21 3.30 -24.92
N LEU A 209 15.89 3.49 -24.71
CA LEU A 209 14.97 2.43 -24.31
C LEU A 209 14.07 1.86 -25.41
N GLY A 210 13.97 2.53 -26.58
CA GLY A 210 13.24 2.08 -27.76
C GLY A 210 11.74 1.74 -27.58
N GLY A 211 10.98 1.82 -28.67
CA GLY A 211 9.57 1.42 -28.71
C GLY A 211 8.56 2.59 -28.67
N PRO A 212 7.26 2.28 -28.53
CA PRO A 212 6.18 3.26 -28.52
C PRO A 212 6.32 4.30 -27.39
N VAL A 213 5.68 5.47 -27.56
CA VAL A 213 5.50 6.46 -26.50
C VAL A 213 4.87 5.77 -25.27
N ASN A 214 5.33 6.10 -24.06
CA ASN A 214 4.95 5.50 -22.78
C ASN A 214 5.34 4.02 -22.57
N ALA A 215 6.15 3.43 -23.45
CA ALA A 215 6.67 2.08 -23.21
C ALA A 215 7.75 2.10 -22.11
N LEU A 216 7.43 1.52 -20.95
CA LEU A 216 8.36 1.40 -19.81
C LEU A 216 9.68 0.71 -20.20
N SER A 217 10.76 1.02 -19.48
CA SER A 217 12.03 0.32 -19.63
C SER A 217 12.03 -1.06 -18.96
N VAL A 218 13.05 -1.87 -19.26
CA VAL A 218 13.26 -3.15 -18.58
C VAL A 218 13.44 -2.98 -17.06
N PRO A 219 14.27 -2.04 -16.55
CA PRO A 219 14.35 -1.79 -15.11
C PRO A 219 13.00 -1.46 -14.48
N THR A 220 12.20 -0.61 -15.12
CA THR A 220 10.87 -0.26 -14.59
C THR A 220 9.93 -1.45 -14.62
N TRP A 221 9.90 -2.23 -15.71
CA TRP A 221 9.14 -3.49 -15.75
C TRP A 221 9.60 -4.49 -14.68
N ALA A 222 10.91 -4.57 -14.39
CA ALA A 222 11.41 -5.44 -13.34
C ALA A 222 10.83 -5.05 -11.97
N VAL A 223 10.76 -3.76 -11.66
CA VAL A 223 10.12 -3.26 -10.43
C VAL A 223 8.62 -3.62 -10.39
N HIS A 224 7.90 -3.53 -11.52
CA HIS A 224 6.48 -3.91 -11.60
C HIS A 224 6.26 -5.41 -11.36
N PHE A 225 7.05 -6.28 -12.00
CA PHE A 225 6.94 -7.72 -11.79
C PHE A 225 7.37 -8.13 -10.38
N SER A 226 8.45 -7.54 -9.87
CA SER A 226 8.90 -7.74 -8.49
C SER A 226 7.79 -7.35 -7.50
N SER A 227 7.19 -6.17 -7.66
CA SER A 227 6.17 -5.66 -6.74
C SER A 227 4.89 -6.51 -6.73
N VAL A 228 4.50 -7.14 -7.84
CA VAL A 228 3.32 -8.02 -7.92
C VAL A 228 3.66 -9.45 -7.47
N CYS A 229 4.73 -10.05 -8.00
CA CYS A 229 5.04 -11.47 -7.78
C CYS A 229 5.60 -11.75 -6.38
N GLU A 230 6.49 -10.90 -5.87
CA GLU A 230 7.02 -11.07 -4.51
C GLU A 230 5.93 -10.86 -3.46
N PHE A 231 4.94 -10.03 -3.75
CA PHE A 231 3.81 -9.83 -2.86
C PHE A 231 2.92 -11.08 -2.77
N VAL A 232 2.76 -11.84 -3.86
CA VAL A 232 2.12 -13.18 -3.84
C VAL A 232 2.93 -14.16 -2.97
N LEU A 233 4.26 -14.15 -3.08
CA LEU A 233 5.11 -14.96 -2.21
C LEU A 233 4.96 -14.56 -0.74
N ALA A 234 4.84 -13.26 -0.44
CA ALA A 234 4.57 -12.78 0.91
C ALA A 234 3.21 -13.25 1.44
N MET A 235 2.16 -13.24 0.61
CA MET A 235 0.86 -13.84 0.97
C MET A 235 0.99 -15.33 1.29
N ARG A 236 1.71 -16.09 0.44
CA ARG A 236 1.93 -17.52 0.65
C ARG A 236 2.67 -17.80 1.96
N LEU A 237 3.68 -16.98 2.27
CA LEU A 237 4.43 -17.08 3.52
C LEU A 237 3.58 -16.68 4.73
N ALA A 238 2.68 -15.69 4.60
CA ALA A 238 1.73 -15.34 5.66
C ALA A 238 0.74 -16.49 5.95
N VAL A 239 0.22 -17.16 4.91
CA VAL A 239 -0.63 -18.36 5.04
C VAL A 239 0.14 -19.51 5.72
N LYS A 240 1.39 -19.74 5.32
CA LYS A 240 2.26 -20.70 6.02
C LYS A 240 2.45 -20.28 7.48
N TYR A 241 2.76 -19.02 7.74
CA TYR A 241 2.97 -18.52 9.09
C TYR A 241 1.74 -18.75 9.99
N ALA A 242 0.52 -18.56 9.45
CA ALA A 242 -0.72 -18.91 10.12
C ALA A 242 -0.77 -20.39 10.54
N ALA A 243 -0.48 -21.30 9.61
CA ALA A 243 -0.49 -22.74 9.86
C ALA A 243 0.59 -23.17 10.88
N TRP A 244 1.79 -22.60 10.77
CA TRP A 244 2.92 -22.97 11.63
C TRP A 244 2.80 -22.41 13.04
N THR A 245 2.16 -21.25 13.21
CA THR A 245 1.88 -20.68 14.54
C THR A 245 0.60 -21.20 15.20
N GLY A 246 -0.30 -21.81 14.41
CA GLY A 246 -1.66 -22.14 14.85
C GLY A 246 -2.58 -20.92 14.97
N ASP A 247 -2.11 -19.71 14.63
CA ASP A 247 -2.95 -18.50 14.59
C ASP A 247 -3.48 -18.27 13.17
N GLU A 248 -4.59 -18.95 12.85
CA GLU A 248 -5.26 -18.88 11.56
C GLU A 248 -5.71 -17.47 11.15
N LYS A 249 -5.73 -16.49 12.07
CA LYS A 249 -6.21 -15.13 11.77
C LYS A 249 -5.23 -14.40 10.86
N TRP A 250 -3.98 -14.86 10.79
CA TRP A 250 -3.00 -14.48 9.77
C TRP A 250 -3.47 -14.76 8.33
N ASN A 251 -4.33 -15.77 8.10
CA ASN A 251 -4.96 -15.97 6.80
C ASN A 251 -5.81 -14.77 6.38
N GLY A 252 -6.42 -14.09 7.35
CA GLY A 252 -7.14 -12.84 7.11
C GLY A 252 -6.22 -11.72 6.62
N VAL A 253 -4.97 -11.66 7.09
CA VAL A 253 -3.97 -10.70 6.60
C VAL A 253 -3.62 -11.00 5.15
N ALA A 254 -3.38 -12.27 4.80
CA ALA A 254 -3.12 -12.68 3.42
C ALA A 254 -4.30 -12.35 2.48
N TRP A 255 -5.54 -12.63 2.90
CA TRP A 255 -6.74 -12.21 2.17
C TRP A 255 -6.85 -10.69 2.06
N GLY A 256 -6.49 -9.96 3.12
CA GLY A 256 -6.48 -8.50 3.12
C GLY A 256 -5.47 -7.88 2.15
N MET A 257 -4.40 -8.59 1.80
CA MET A 257 -3.40 -8.16 0.81
C MET A 257 -3.91 -8.30 -0.63
N LEU A 258 -4.89 -9.16 -0.91
CA LEU A 258 -5.33 -9.47 -2.28
C LEU A 258 -5.84 -8.26 -3.08
N PRO A 259 -6.66 -7.33 -2.53
CA PRO A 259 -7.06 -6.14 -3.28
C PRO A 259 -5.86 -5.23 -3.61
N SER A 260 -4.87 -5.10 -2.72
CA SER A 260 -3.64 -4.34 -3.01
C SER A 260 -2.81 -5.01 -4.12
N HIS A 261 -2.80 -6.35 -4.18
CA HIS A 261 -2.22 -7.06 -5.33
C HIS A 261 -2.97 -6.76 -6.63
N ALA A 262 -4.31 -6.81 -6.61
CA ALA A 262 -5.12 -6.45 -7.76
C ALA A 262 -4.91 -4.99 -8.21
N SER A 263 -4.64 -4.08 -7.27
CA SER A 263 -4.20 -2.71 -7.56
C SER A 263 -2.91 -2.67 -8.37
N GLY A 264 -1.86 -3.39 -7.94
CA GLY A 264 -0.61 -3.50 -8.71
C GLY A 264 -0.81 -4.09 -10.10
N VAL A 265 -1.68 -5.08 -10.24
CA VAL A 265 -2.05 -5.65 -11.56
C VAL A 265 -2.73 -4.61 -12.47
N CYS A 266 -3.55 -3.70 -11.91
CA CYS A 266 -4.13 -2.59 -12.68
C CYS A 266 -3.05 -1.66 -13.25
N ALA A 267 -2.04 -1.31 -12.43
CA ALA A 267 -0.90 -0.50 -12.87
C ALA A 267 -0.14 -1.19 -14.01
N CYS A 268 0.27 -2.45 -13.81
CA CYS A 268 0.95 -3.25 -14.84
C CYS A 268 0.12 -3.35 -16.13
N THR A 269 -1.21 -3.51 -16.02
CA THR A 269 -2.09 -3.57 -17.19
C THR A 269 -2.12 -2.22 -17.90
N TYR A 270 -2.23 -1.10 -17.19
CA TYR A 270 -2.24 0.24 -17.80
C TYR A 270 -0.96 0.49 -18.60
N HIS A 271 0.19 0.13 -18.03
CA HIS A 271 1.49 0.22 -18.68
C HIS A 271 1.67 -0.73 -19.86
N LEU A 272 1.10 -1.94 -19.78
CA LEU A 272 1.10 -2.89 -20.91
C LEU A 272 0.38 -2.32 -22.14
N PHE A 273 -0.66 -1.53 -21.92
CA PHE A 273 -1.39 -0.81 -22.96
C PHE A 273 -0.87 0.62 -23.19
N TYR A 274 0.40 0.90 -22.87
CA TYR A 274 1.06 2.18 -23.14
C TYR A 274 0.35 3.42 -22.57
N ASN A 275 -0.27 3.29 -21.39
CA ASN A 275 -0.92 4.38 -20.67
C ASN A 275 -2.00 5.10 -21.50
N GLN A 276 -2.73 4.37 -22.35
CA GLN A 276 -3.76 4.96 -23.20
C GLN A 276 -4.87 5.62 -22.38
N ALA A 277 -5.22 6.86 -22.74
CA ALA A 277 -6.27 7.62 -22.07
C ALA A 277 -7.64 6.90 -22.05
N ALA A 278 -7.95 6.12 -23.10
CA ALA A 278 -9.17 5.30 -23.18
C ALA A 278 -9.27 4.22 -22.08
N LEU A 279 -8.13 3.87 -21.45
CA LEU A 279 -8.04 2.91 -20.36
C LEU A 279 -7.71 3.56 -19.01
N ALA A 280 -7.87 4.89 -18.88
CA ALA A 280 -7.61 5.61 -17.63
C ALA A 280 -8.50 5.16 -16.44
N TRP A 281 -9.57 4.41 -16.71
CA TRP A 281 -10.35 3.73 -15.67
C TRP A 281 -9.49 2.75 -14.85
N LEU A 282 -8.42 2.17 -15.42
CA LEU A 282 -7.47 1.31 -14.72
C LEU A 282 -6.77 2.05 -13.57
N VAL A 283 -6.42 3.32 -13.75
CA VAL A 283 -5.82 4.15 -12.69
C VAL A 283 -6.83 4.39 -11.56
N THR A 284 -8.10 4.60 -11.90
CA THR A 284 -9.16 4.75 -10.90
C THR A 284 -9.43 3.44 -10.17
N ALA A 285 -9.41 2.31 -10.89
CA ALA A 285 -9.54 0.97 -10.32
C ALA A 285 -8.37 0.62 -9.39
N GLN A 286 -7.14 0.93 -9.79
CA GLN A 286 -5.93 0.81 -8.98
C GLN A 286 -6.08 1.57 -7.65
N ALA A 287 -6.51 2.83 -7.72
CA ALA A 287 -6.71 3.64 -6.52
C ALA A 287 -7.80 3.07 -5.61
N GLY A 288 -8.94 2.69 -6.18
CA GLY A 288 -10.05 2.08 -5.44
C GLY A 288 -9.66 0.75 -4.78
N LEU A 289 -8.89 -0.09 -5.47
CA LEU A 289 -8.38 -1.35 -4.95
C LEU A 289 -7.31 -1.15 -3.87
N THR A 290 -6.51 -0.09 -3.96
CA THR A 290 -5.57 0.32 -2.89
C THR A 290 -6.33 0.74 -1.63
N PHE A 291 -7.35 1.58 -1.79
CA PHE A 291 -8.24 1.96 -0.69
C PHE A 291 -8.89 0.73 -0.05
N LEU A 292 -9.49 -0.13 -0.87
CA LEU A 292 -10.12 -1.37 -0.42
C LEU A 292 -9.11 -2.29 0.29
N GLY A 293 -7.92 -2.46 -0.28
CA GLY A 293 -6.85 -3.28 0.26
C GLY A 293 -6.38 -2.80 1.63
N ASN A 294 -6.20 -1.49 1.79
CA ASN A 294 -5.84 -0.90 3.08
C ASN A 294 -6.96 -1.07 4.11
N CYS A 295 -8.23 -0.95 3.70
CA CYS A 295 -9.37 -1.26 4.57
C CYS A 295 -9.40 -2.73 4.98
N THR A 296 -9.21 -3.67 4.05
CA THR A 296 -9.24 -5.10 4.35
C THR A 296 -8.06 -5.52 5.21
N LEU A 297 -6.86 -4.96 4.99
CA LEU A 297 -5.70 -5.13 5.85
C LEU A 297 -5.95 -4.58 7.26
N CYS A 298 -6.56 -3.40 7.37
CA CYS A 298 -6.93 -2.81 8.66
C CYS A 298 -7.86 -3.73 9.44
N VAL A 299 -8.92 -4.23 8.80
CA VAL A 299 -9.87 -5.14 9.42
C VAL A 299 -9.19 -6.46 9.82
N ALA A 300 -8.36 -7.02 8.95
CA ALA A 300 -7.61 -8.24 9.23
C ALA A 300 -6.68 -8.09 10.43
N ALA A 301 -5.86 -7.04 10.46
CA ALA A 301 -4.94 -6.77 11.55
C ALA A 301 -5.67 -6.45 12.85
N PHE A 302 -6.81 -5.74 12.78
CA PHE A 302 -7.66 -5.51 13.96
C PHE A 302 -8.19 -6.83 14.54
N ARG A 303 -8.74 -7.71 13.70
CA ARG A 303 -9.23 -9.04 14.13
C ARG A 303 -8.11 -9.88 14.75
N LEU A 304 -6.93 -9.86 14.12
CA LEU A 304 -5.73 -10.51 14.63
C LEU A 304 -5.33 -9.96 16.01
N ALA A 305 -5.27 -8.63 16.15
CA ALA A 305 -4.93 -7.96 17.41
C ALA A 305 -5.91 -8.31 18.53
N VAL A 306 -7.21 -8.23 18.27
CA VAL A 306 -8.26 -8.56 19.26
C VAL A 306 -8.17 -10.03 19.66
N ALA A 307 -8.00 -10.95 18.71
CA ALA A 307 -7.84 -12.37 19.00
C ALA A 307 -6.61 -12.65 19.88
N ASN A 308 -5.57 -11.83 19.75
CA ASN A 308 -4.34 -11.93 20.52
C ASN A 308 -4.31 -11.08 21.80
N GLY A 309 -5.45 -10.52 22.22
CA GLY A 309 -5.60 -9.85 23.52
C GLY A 309 -5.60 -8.31 23.48
N TRP A 310 -5.62 -7.68 22.30
CA TRP A 310 -5.80 -6.24 22.20
C TRP A 310 -7.16 -5.82 22.74
N THR A 311 -7.20 -4.76 23.55
CA THR A 311 -8.44 -4.19 24.10
C THR A 311 -8.45 -2.67 24.01
N LEU A 312 -9.64 -2.09 23.83
CA LEU A 312 -9.82 -0.64 23.83
C LEU A 312 -9.40 -0.01 25.17
N ALA A 313 -9.71 -0.67 26.30
CA ALA A 313 -9.30 -0.20 27.63
C ALA A 313 -7.78 -0.18 27.80
N GLY A 314 -7.06 -1.15 27.23
CA GLY A 314 -5.60 -1.16 27.21
C GLY A 314 -5.00 -0.06 26.33
N ALA A 315 -5.71 0.37 25.29
CA ALA A 315 -5.28 1.43 24.37
C ALA A 315 -5.64 2.85 24.86
N ALA A 316 -6.70 3.00 25.66
CA ALA A 316 -7.21 4.29 26.13
C ALA A 316 -6.16 5.21 26.80
N PRO A 317 -5.25 4.71 27.66
CA PRO A 317 -4.18 5.53 28.23
C PRO A 317 -3.24 6.11 27.17
N ALA A 318 -2.97 5.39 26.08
CA ALA A 318 -2.12 5.89 25.00
C ALA A 318 -2.80 7.03 24.24
N PHE A 319 -4.12 6.94 24.00
CA PHE A 319 -4.90 7.99 23.34
C PHE A 319 -5.12 9.24 24.23
N ALA A 320 -5.25 9.05 25.55
CA ALA A 320 -5.30 10.15 26.52
C ALA A 320 -3.91 10.77 26.80
N GLY A 321 -2.85 10.18 26.23
CA GLY A 321 -1.44 10.52 26.44
C GLY A 321 -0.99 10.38 27.90
N GLY A 322 -1.49 9.35 28.58
CA GLY A 322 -0.97 8.88 29.85
C GLY A 322 0.52 8.51 29.77
N PRO A 323 1.16 8.24 30.93
CA PRO A 323 2.59 7.93 30.99
C PRO A 323 2.93 6.71 30.12
N GLU A 324 3.93 6.88 29.26
CA GLU A 324 4.45 5.84 28.40
C GLU A 324 5.07 4.74 29.27
N ARG A 325 4.58 3.50 29.16
CA ARG A 325 5.24 2.37 29.83
C ARG A 325 6.59 2.13 29.17
N PRO A 326 7.67 1.87 29.93
CA PRO A 326 8.92 1.39 29.34
C PRO A 326 8.61 0.13 28.52
N ARG A 327 8.76 0.21 27.20
CA ARG A 327 8.61 -0.95 26.31
C ARG A 327 9.99 -1.54 26.12
N GLU A 328 10.13 -2.83 26.43
CA GLU A 328 11.31 -3.57 25.99
C GLU A 328 11.34 -3.59 24.45
N PRO A 329 12.53 -3.65 23.83
CA PRO A 329 12.63 -3.82 22.38
C PRO A 329 11.85 -5.08 21.96
N TYR A 330 10.91 -4.90 21.04
CA TYR A 330 10.12 -6.03 20.54
C TYR A 330 11.02 -7.08 19.89
N ALA A 331 10.81 -8.34 20.26
CA ALA A 331 11.46 -9.50 19.65
C ALA A 331 10.42 -10.53 19.23
N LEU A 332 10.72 -11.30 18.18
CA LEU A 332 9.89 -12.41 17.75
C LEU A 332 9.91 -13.53 18.80
N ASP A 333 8.75 -13.97 19.24
CA ASP A 333 8.60 -15.23 19.99
C ASP A 333 8.64 -16.40 18.99
N ALA A 334 9.85 -16.85 18.67
CA ALA A 334 10.09 -17.95 17.74
C ALA A 334 9.55 -19.30 18.27
N ALA A 335 9.27 -19.42 19.57
CA ALA A 335 8.73 -20.64 20.15
C ALA A 335 7.28 -20.90 19.72
N ARG A 336 6.53 -19.84 19.35
CA ARG A 336 5.15 -19.96 18.83
C ARG A 336 5.07 -20.63 17.46
N VAL A 337 6.16 -20.67 16.69
CA VAL A 337 6.19 -21.34 15.38
C VAL A 337 6.49 -22.83 15.62
N SER A 338 5.52 -23.72 15.44
CA SER A 338 5.55 -25.13 15.89
C SER A 338 6.84 -25.91 15.57
N ALA A 339 7.43 -25.74 14.39
CA ALA A 339 8.77 -26.21 14.03
C ALA A 339 9.34 -25.34 12.88
N ALA A 340 10.56 -25.64 12.42
CA ALA A 340 11.12 -24.95 11.25
C ALA A 340 10.54 -25.55 9.96
N ASP A 341 10.13 -24.70 9.00
CA ASP A 341 9.57 -25.17 7.73
C ASP A 341 10.65 -25.80 6.82
N PRO A 342 10.62 -27.12 6.58
CA PRO A 342 11.63 -27.80 5.77
C PRO A 342 11.51 -27.49 4.28
N GLY A 343 10.38 -26.91 3.83
CA GLY A 343 10.13 -26.54 2.44
C GLY A 343 10.59 -25.12 2.08
N LEU A 344 11.37 -24.46 2.94
CA LEU A 344 11.97 -23.17 2.61
C LEU A 344 13.21 -23.38 1.73
N ALA A 345 13.13 -22.92 0.48
CA ALA A 345 14.31 -22.83 -0.38
C ALA A 345 15.44 -22.05 0.35
N PRO A 346 16.72 -22.43 0.20
CA PRO A 346 17.85 -21.66 0.69
C PRO A 346 17.77 -20.18 0.28
N GLY A 347 18.22 -19.27 1.15
CA GLY A 347 18.12 -17.83 0.94
C GLY A 347 18.68 -17.34 -0.41
N PRO A 348 19.93 -17.71 -0.78
CA PRO A 348 20.51 -17.33 -2.06
C PRO A 348 19.76 -17.88 -3.28
N GLU A 349 19.23 -19.10 -3.17
CA GLU A 349 18.47 -19.74 -4.25
C GLU A 349 17.15 -19.00 -4.50
N LEU A 350 16.39 -18.68 -3.45
CA LEU A 350 15.17 -17.90 -3.59
C LEU A 350 15.42 -16.52 -4.20
N VAL A 351 16.46 -15.82 -3.73
CA VAL A 351 16.81 -14.49 -4.28
C VAL A 351 17.20 -14.62 -5.76
N ALA A 352 17.96 -15.64 -6.14
CA ALA A 352 18.33 -15.89 -7.52
C ALA A 352 17.10 -16.25 -8.38
N GLU A 353 16.19 -17.09 -7.88
CA GLU A 353 14.94 -17.45 -8.58
C GLU A 353 14.04 -16.24 -8.80
N VAL A 354 13.81 -15.44 -7.75
CA VAL A 354 12.98 -14.23 -7.81
C VAL A 354 13.60 -13.21 -8.76
N ALA A 355 14.91 -12.97 -8.66
CA ALA A 355 15.61 -12.04 -9.53
C ALA A 355 15.59 -12.52 -10.99
N ALA A 356 15.87 -13.81 -11.24
CA ALA A 356 15.85 -14.39 -12.57
C ALA A 356 14.45 -14.33 -13.19
N PHE A 357 13.41 -14.72 -12.45
CA PHE A 357 12.03 -14.64 -12.89
C PHE A 357 11.63 -13.20 -13.21
N THR A 358 11.95 -12.26 -12.32
CA THR A 358 11.64 -10.83 -12.51
C THR A 358 12.30 -10.28 -13.76
N LEU A 359 13.59 -10.55 -13.96
CA LEU A 359 14.32 -10.10 -15.14
C LEU A 359 13.76 -10.73 -16.41
N VAL A 360 13.53 -12.05 -16.43
CA VAL A 360 12.95 -12.75 -17.59
C VAL A 360 11.56 -12.19 -17.91
N ALA A 361 10.69 -12.01 -16.91
CA ALA A 361 9.35 -11.46 -17.11
C ALA A 361 9.38 -10.00 -17.62
N ALA A 362 10.30 -9.18 -17.10
CA ALA A 362 10.48 -7.80 -17.55
C ALA A 362 10.97 -7.72 -19.00
N TYR A 363 11.97 -8.52 -19.37
CA TYR A 363 12.45 -8.62 -20.75
C TYR A 363 11.36 -9.15 -21.68
N ALA A 364 10.70 -10.24 -21.28
CA ALA A 364 9.62 -10.84 -22.06
C ALA A 364 8.46 -9.86 -22.28
N THR A 365 8.11 -9.06 -21.27
CA THR A 365 7.03 -8.07 -21.39
C THR A 365 7.44 -6.89 -22.25
N LYS A 366 8.63 -6.31 -22.01
CA LYS A 366 9.14 -5.19 -22.81
C LYS A 366 9.21 -5.56 -24.28
N TYR A 367 9.92 -6.62 -24.63
CA TYR A 367 10.14 -6.97 -26.04
C TYR A 367 8.97 -7.76 -26.63
N GLY A 368 8.26 -8.56 -25.84
CA GLY A 368 7.04 -9.26 -26.27
C GLY A 368 5.92 -8.29 -26.64
N SER A 369 5.74 -7.21 -25.86
CA SER A 369 4.74 -6.18 -26.17
C SER A 369 4.97 -5.52 -27.54
N LEU A 370 6.23 -5.40 -27.98
CA LEU A 370 6.57 -4.84 -29.29
C LEU A 370 6.10 -5.73 -30.46
N TYR A 371 6.03 -7.06 -30.27
CA TYR A 371 5.48 -7.97 -31.29
C TYR A 371 3.95 -7.97 -31.31
N ALA A 372 3.31 -7.52 -30.23
CA ALA A 372 1.86 -7.39 -30.11
C ALA A 372 1.39 -5.94 -30.18
N VAL A 373 2.21 -5.03 -30.71
CA VAL A 373 1.96 -3.58 -30.65
C VAL A 373 0.64 -3.20 -31.33
N ASP A 374 0.26 -3.83 -32.44
CA ASP A 374 -0.99 -3.55 -33.13
C ASP A 374 -2.22 -3.85 -32.26
N PHE A 375 -2.12 -4.85 -31.38
CA PHE A 375 -3.16 -5.20 -30.43
C PHE A 375 -3.12 -4.33 -29.17
N LEU A 376 -1.93 -4.08 -28.63
CA LEU A 376 -1.74 -3.38 -27.35
C LEU A 376 -1.82 -1.86 -27.49
N ALA A 377 -1.55 -1.30 -28.67
CA ALA A 377 -1.70 0.13 -28.96
C ALA A 377 -3.14 0.52 -29.32
N ALA A 378 -4.02 -0.47 -29.54
CA ALA A 378 -5.45 -0.24 -29.73
C ALA A 378 -6.19 -0.30 -28.37
N PRO A 379 -7.16 0.60 -28.09
CA PRO A 379 -7.96 0.53 -26.88
C PRO A 379 -8.74 -0.79 -26.80
N ASN A 380 -8.44 -1.62 -25.81
CA ASN A 380 -9.13 -2.90 -25.60
C ASN A 380 -9.54 -3.10 -24.13
N GLY A 381 -10.70 -2.56 -23.77
CA GLY A 381 -11.23 -2.63 -22.41
C GLY A 381 -11.50 -4.07 -21.92
N ALA A 382 -11.91 -4.97 -22.83
CA ALA A 382 -12.17 -6.37 -22.47
C ALA A 382 -10.89 -7.13 -22.13
N ALA A 383 -9.84 -6.96 -22.95
CA ALA A 383 -8.53 -7.53 -22.67
C ALA A 383 -7.93 -6.96 -21.38
N ALA A 384 -8.00 -5.63 -21.20
CA ALA A 384 -7.55 -4.98 -19.97
C ALA A 384 -8.29 -5.51 -18.71
N ALA A 385 -9.62 -5.66 -18.78
CA ALA A 385 -10.40 -6.23 -17.69
C ALA A 385 -10.02 -7.69 -17.37
N ALA A 386 -9.74 -8.50 -18.40
CA ALA A 386 -9.26 -9.86 -18.22
C ALA A 386 -7.87 -9.90 -17.55
N CYS A 387 -6.94 -9.05 -17.98
CA CYS A 387 -5.62 -8.90 -17.36
C CYS A 387 -5.70 -8.51 -15.88
N VAL A 388 -6.69 -7.70 -15.49
CA VAL A 388 -6.91 -7.31 -14.08
C VAL A 388 -7.57 -8.42 -13.27
N ALA A 389 -8.52 -9.15 -13.84
CA ALA A 389 -9.31 -10.14 -13.09
C ALA A 389 -8.59 -11.47 -12.88
N LEU A 390 -7.88 -11.97 -13.90
CA LEU A 390 -7.33 -13.33 -13.90
C LEU A 390 -6.20 -13.53 -12.88
N PRO A 391 -5.20 -12.65 -12.72
CA PRO A 391 -4.11 -12.89 -11.78
C PRO A 391 -4.57 -12.91 -10.31
N PRO A 392 -5.36 -11.93 -9.79
CA PRO A 392 -5.89 -12.01 -8.43
C PRO A 392 -6.80 -13.23 -8.22
N LEU A 393 -7.58 -13.64 -9.23
CA LEU A 393 -8.38 -14.86 -9.16
C LEU A 393 -7.49 -16.10 -9.03
N ALA A 394 -6.42 -16.19 -9.82
CA ALA A 394 -5.46 -17.29 -9.72
C ALA A 394 -4.82 -17.33 -8.33
N VAL A 395 -4.41 -16.19 -7.77
CA VAL A 395 -3.88 -16.10 -6.40
C VAL A 395 -4.93 -16.58 -5.39
N ALA A 396 -6.17 -16.12 -5.49
CA ALA A 396 -7.25 -16.53 -4.60
C ALA A 396 -7.52 -18.04 -4.63
N LEU A 397 -7.41 -18.67 -5.81
CA LEU A 397 -7.67 -20.10 -5.99
C LEU A 397 -6.48 -21.00 -5.67
N THR A 398 -5.24 -20.49 -5.72
CA THR A 398 -4.02 -21.33 -5.64
C THR A 398 -3.13 -21.03 -4.43
N VAL A 399 -3.23 -19.82 -3.86
CA VAL A 399 -2.36 -19.36 -2.76
C VAL A 399 -3.14 -19.19 -1.47
N LEU A 400 -4.33 -18.61 -1.54
CA LEU A 400 -5.12 -18.30 -0.36
C LEU A 400 -5.93 -19.53 0.08
N PRO A 401 -6.05 -19.77 1.40
CA PRO A 401 -6.92 -20.83 1.90
C PRO A 401 -8.37 -20.49 1.53
N ALA A 402 -9.16 -21.51 1.23
CA ALA A 402 -10.58 -21.34 0.96
C ALA A 402 -11.21 -20.49 2.08
N PRO A 403 -11.95 -19.41 1.73
CA PRO A 403 -12.51 -18.56 2.75
C PRO A 403 -13.47 -19.39 3.59
N GLU A 404 -13.27 -19.41 4.90
CA GLU A 404 -14.33 -19.84 5.81
C GLU A 404 -15.48 -18.87 5.61
N ALA A 405 -16.59 -19.36 5.06
CA ALA A 405 -17.79 -18.55 4.92
C ALA A 405 -18.14 -18.02 6.31
N PRO A 406 -18.24 -16.70 6.52
CA PRO A 406 -18.78 -16.18 7.76
C PRO A 406 -20.17 -16.77 7.89
N ASP A 407 -20.42 -17.57 8.93
CA ASP A 407 -21.77 -18.04 9.28
C ASP A 407 -22.54 -16.89 9.93
N VAL A 408 -22.61 -15.76 9.22
CA VAL A 408 -23.28 -14.55 9.65
C VAL A 408 -24.41 -14.31 8.67
N SER A 409 -25.60 -14.66 9.12
CA SER A 409 -26.83 -14.58 8.36
C SER A 409 -27.68 -13.39 8.82
N TYR A 410 -28.69 -13.08 8.02
CA TYR A 410 -29.73 -12.15 8.45
C TYR A 410 -30.48 -12.65 9.71
N ASP A 411 -30.54 -13.96 9.94
CA ASP A 411 -31.18 -14.54 11.12
C ASP A 411 -30.40 -14.24 12.40
N ASP A 412 -29.07 -14.11 12.32
CA ASP A 412 -28.24 -13.68 13.46
C ASP A 412 -28.51 -12.23 13.85
N VAL A 413 -28.71 -11.37 12.85
CA VAL A 413 -29.08 -9.96 13.09
C VAL A 413 -30.46 -9.89 13.74
N LYS A 414 -31.42 -10.70 13.29
CA LYS A 414 -32.79 -10.75 13.85
C LYS A 414 -32.86 -11.21 15.31
N LYS A 415 -31.85 -11.92 15.83
CA LYS A 415 -31.81 -12.29 17.27
C LYS A 415 -31.84 -11.07 18.19
N TYR A 416 -31.51 -9.89 17.68
CA TYR A 416 -31.61 -8.60 18.38
C TYR A 416 -32.97 -7.90 18.19
N GLY A 417 -33.98 -8.57 17.61
CA GLY A 417 -35.33 -8.05 17.43
C GLY A 417 -35.39 -6.77 16.59
N VAL A 418 -36.12 -5.76 17.10
CA VAL A 418 -36.28 -4.46 16.45
C VAL A 418 -34.93 -3.75 16.26
N ALA A 419 -34.04 -3.85 17.25
CA ALA A 419 -32.72 -3.23 17.18
C ALA A 419 -31.86 -3.81 16.06
N GLY A 420 -31.89 -5.14 15.89
CA GLY A 420 -31.20 -5.81 14.79
C GLY A 420 -31.74 -5.39 13.42
N THR A 421 -33.07 -5.33 13.29
CA THR A 421 -33.71 -4.89 12.04
C THR A 421 -33.33 -3.44 11.68
N LEU A 422 -33.36 -2.53 12.66
CA LEU A 422 -32.94 -1.15 12.46
C LEU A 422 -31.45 -1.04 12.10
N ALA A 423 -30.57 -1.80 12.77
CA ALA A 423 -29.15 -1.83 12.45
C ALA A 423 -28.89 -2.30 11.02
N TYR A 424 -29.64 -3.30 10.54
CA TYR A 424 -29.58 -3.75 9.15
C TYR A 424 -30.03 -2.66 8.17
N VAL A 425 -31.19 -2.03 8.41
CA VAL A 425 -31.71 -0.94 7.56
C VAL A 425 -30.70 0.20 7.47
N LEU A 426 -30.14 0.64 8.59
CA LEU A 426 -29.12 1.68 8.62
C LEU A 426 -27.87 1.28 7.83
N THR A 427 -27.44 0.02 7.93
CA THR A 427 -26.29 -0.50 7.19
C THR A 427 -26.55 -0.51 5.68
N GLU A 428 -27.73 -0.96 5.25
CA GLU A 428 -28.13 -0.94 3.84
C GLU A 428 -28.23 0.50 3.30
N LEU A 429 -28.88 1.41 4.04
CA LEU A 429 -28.96 2.82 3.65
C LEU A 429 -27.59 3.45 3.51
N ALA A 430 -26.68 3.21 4.46
CA ALA A 430 -25.30 3.70 4.38
C ALA A 430 -24.55 3.11 3.18
N PHE A 431 -24.69 1.81 2.93
CA PHE A 431 -24.09 1.14 1.78
C PHE A 431 -24.55 1.78 0.46
N TRP A 432 -25.86 1.94 0.26
CA TRP A 432 -26.42 2.50 -0.97
C TRP A 432 -26.15 4.00 -1.11
N ALA A 433 -26.13 4.75 -0.02
CA ALA A 433 -25.78 6.18 -0.01
C ALA A 433 -24.35 6.45 -0.48
N VAL A 434 -23.45 5.48 -0.38
CA VAL A 434 -22.09 5.57 -0.92
C VAL A 434 -22.00 4.92 -2.31
N ALA A 435 -22.57 3.72 -2.49
CA ALA A 435 -22.44 2.95 -3.72
C ALA A 435 -23.05 3.67 -4.94
N PHE A 436 -24.23 4.29 -4.79
CA PHE A 436 -24.88 5.00 -5.90
C PHE A 436 -24.10 6.23 -6.38
N PRO A 437 -23.68 7.17 -5.51
CA PRO A 437 -22.86 8.30 -5.95
C PRO A 437 -21.52 7.87 -6.56
N VAL A 438 -20.87 6.84 -6.01
CA VAL A 438 -19.62 6.33 -6.59
C VAL A 438 -19.87 5.76 -7.99
N ALA A 439 -20.90 4.93 -8.17
CA ALA A 439 -21.22 4.38 -9.48
C ALA A 439 -21.57 5.48 -10.50
N ALA A 440 -22.34 6.50 -10.08
CA ALA A 440 -22.68 7.64 -10.92
C ALA A 440 -21.44 8.49 -11.28
N ALA A 441 -20.53 8.71 -10.32
CA ALA A 441 -19.29 9.44 -10.56
C ALA A 441 -18.36 8.68 -11.53
N VAL A 442 -18.23 7.36 -11.37
CA VAL A 442 -17.46 6.53 -12.30
C VAL A 442 -18.07 6.55 -13.70
N PHE A 443 -19.41 6.45 -13.81
CA PHE A 443 -20.09 6.59 -15.10
C PHE A 443 -19.79 7.95 -15.74
N ALA A 444 -19.97 9.04 -14.99
CA ALA A 444 -19.78 10.39 -15.51
C ALA A 444 -18.32 10.65 -15.92
N GLN A 445 -17.36 10.12 -15.17
CA GLN A 445 -15.94 10.23 -15.50
C GLN A 445 -15.57 9.38 -16.72
N THR A 446 -16.21 8.22 -16.90
CA THR A 446 -15.94 7.32 -18.04
C THR A 446 -16.54 7.87 -19.35
N ASN A 447 -17.73 8.46 -19.28
CA ASN A 447 -18.48 8.89 -20.47
C ASN A 447 -18.40 10.40 -20.73
N GLY A 448 -17.89 11.19 -19.77
CA GLY A 448 -17.79 12.65 -19.89
C GLY A 448 -19.11 13.40 -19.68
N HIS A 449 -20.20 12.70 -19.35
CA HIS A 449 -21.53 13.27 -19.07
C HIS A 449 -22.33 12.41 -18.09
N ALA A 450 -23.40 12.98 -17.53
CA ALA A 450 -24.38 12.22 -16.75
C ALA A 450 -25.16 11.24 -17.65
N PRO A 451 -25.64 10.09 -17.11
CA PRO A 451 -26.38 9.11 -17.91
C PRO A 451 -27.71 9.67 -18.44
N ASP A 452 -27.88 9.65 -19.76
CA ASP A 452 -29.12 9.99 -20.47
C ASP A 452 -29.91 8.72 -20.81
N LEU A 453 -30.75 8.30 -19.86
CA LEU A 453 -31.57 7.11 -20.00
C LEU A 453 -32.76 7.29 -20.95
N LEU A 454 -33.10 8.53 -21.31
CA LEU A 454 -34.31 8.84 -22.08
C LEU A 454 -34.02 8.88 -23.58
N HIS A 455 -32.85 9.38 -23.97
CA HIS A 455 -32.55 9.64 -25.38
C HIS A 455 -31.36 8.84 -25.91
N SER A 456 -30.52 8.25 -25.05
CA SER A 456 -29.37 7.44 -25.47
C SER A 456 -29.62 5.94 -25.26
N ASN A 457 -29.60 5.17 -26.35
CA ASN A 457 -29.55 3.70 -26.27
C ASN A 457 -28.19 3.22 -25.72
N GLY A 458 -27.11 3.96 -26.03
CA GLY A 458 -25.76 3.64 -25.55
C GLY A 458 -25.64 3.77 -24.04
N ASP A 459 -26.19 4.85 -23.47
CA ASP A 459 -26.17 5.11 -22.03
C ASP A 459 -26.98 4.06 -21.27
N ARG A 460 -28.14 3.67 -21.81
CA ARG A 460 -28.95 2.59 -21.22
C ARG A 460 -28.16 1.28 -21.16
N ALA A 461 -27.43 0.94 -22.23
CA ALA A 461 -26.58 -0.26 -22.25
C ALA A 461 -25.41 -0.13 -21.25
N ALA A 462 -24.75 1.03 -21.20
CA ALA A 462 -23.66 1.29 -20.27
C ALA A 462 -24.14 1.25 -18.80
N VAL A 463 -25.26 1.88 -18.47
CA VAL A 463 -25.85 1.81 -17.12
C VAL A 463 -26.26 0.38 -16.78
N ALA A 464 -26.82 -0.40 -17.70
CA ALA A 464 -27.13 -1.80 -17.46
C ALA A 464 -25.86 -2.62 -17.12
N ALA A 465 -24.74 -2.38 -17.81
CA ALA A 465 -23.46 -3.00 -17.49
C ALA A 465 -22.95 -2.59 -16.10
N PHE A 466 -23.04 -1.31 -15.74
CA PHE A 466 -22.70 -0.81 -14.41
C PHE A 466 -23.58 -1.42 -13.31
N VAL A 467 -24.89 -1.55 -13.55
CA VAL A 467 -25.83 -2.20 -12.62
C VAL A 467 -25.48 -3.67 -12.47
N PHE A 468 -25.17 -4.38 -13.56
CA PHE A 468 -24.75 -5.77 -13.50
C PHE A 468 -23.47 -5.92 -12.66
N ALA A 469 -22.45 -5.12 -12.93
CA ALA A 469 -21.20 -5.14 -12.16
C ALA A 469 -21.44 -4.79 -10.69
N GLY A 470 -22.15 -3.69 -10.43
CA GLY A 470 -22.48 -3.21 -9.09
C GLY A 470 -23.32 -4.20 -8.28
N ALA A 471 -24.29 -4.87 -8.91
CA ALA A 471 -25.11 -5.89 -8.27
C ALA A 471 -24.27 -7.10 -7.82
N ASN A 472 -23.29 -7.52 -8.63
CA ASN A 472 -22.38 -8.59 -8.24
C ASN A 472 -21.46 -8.17 -7.09
N VAL A 473 -20.92 -6.95 -7.11
CA VAL A 473 -20.16 -6.39 -5.97
C VAL A 473 -21.02 -6.32 -4.72
N ALA A 474 -22.26 -5.84 -4.82
CA ALA A 474 -23.19 -5.78 -3.69
C ALA A 474 -23.49 -7.18 -3.13
N ARG A 475 -23.65 -8.20 -4.00
CA ARG A 475 -23.84 -9.60 -3.58
C ARG A 475 -22.62 -10.13 -2.83
N LEU A 476 -21.41 -9.88 -3.33
CA LEU A 476 -20.17 -10.26 -2.65
C LEU A 476 -20.02 -9.57 -1.29
N ALA A 477 -20.53 -8.35 -1.15
CA ALA A 477 -20.52 -7.59 0.11
C ALA A 477 -21.63 -8.00 1.11
N VAL A 478 -22.54 -8.93 0.79
CA VAL A 478 -23.63 -9.33 1.68
C VAL A 478 -23.14 -9.76 3.08
N PRO A 479 -22.16 -10.68 3.23
CA PRO A 479 -21.72 -11.11 4.55
C PRO A 479 -21.12 -9.97 5.37
N LEU A 480 -20.41 -9.04 4.71
CA LEU A 480 -19.89 -7.84 5.37
C LEU A 480 -21.02 -6.94 5.89
N ARG A 481 -22.06 -6.73 5.08
CA ARG A 481 -23.23 -5.93 5.48
C ARG A 481 -23.96 -6.55 6.67
N PHE A 482 -24.13 -7.87 6.68
CA PHE A 482 -24.70 -8.55 7.86
C PHE A 482 -23.78 -8.46 9.09
N GLY A 483 -22.47 -8.61 8.92
CA GLY A 483 -21.51 -8.45 10.01
C GLY A 483 -21.54 -7.05 10.64
N VAL A 484 -21.59 -6.00 9.82
CA VAL A 484 -21.71 -4.61 10.30
C VAL A 484 -23.04 -4.40 11.04
N ALA A 485 -24.15 -4.89 10.47
CA ALA A 485 -25.45 -4.80 11.12
C ALA A 485 -25.47 -5.54 12.48
N LEU A 486 -24.89 -6.73 12.54
CA LEU A 486 -24.78 -7.52 13.77
C LEU A 486 -23.95 -6.79 14.84
N ALA A 487 -22.81 -6.22 14.46
CA ALA A 487 -21.95 -5.47 15.37
C ALA A 487 -22.61 -4.16 15.86
N ALA A 488 -23.43 -3.52 15.03
CA ALA A 488 -24.13 -2.29 15.39
C ALA A 488 -25.40 -2.53 16.25
N ALA A 489 -26.00 -3.73 16.17
CA ALA A 489 -27.27 -4.04 16.83
C ALA A 489 -27.31 -3.73 18.35
N PRO A 490 -26.29 -4.07 19.17
CA PRO A 490 -26.28 -3.71 20.59
C PRO A 490 -26.29 -2.19 20.84
N TRP A 491 -25.57 -1.44 20.00
CA TRP A 491 -25.52 0.03 20.11
C TRP A 491 -26.85 0.65 19.73
N VAL A 492 -27.49 0.16 18.66
CA VAL A 492 -28.82 0.61 18.21
C VAL A 492 -29.87 0.31 19.28
N ASP A 493 -29.81 -0.85 19.92
CA ASP A 493 -30.70 -1.18 21.04
C ASP A 493 -30.57 -0.16 22.18
N ALA A 494 -29.33 0.09 22.62
CA ALA A 494 -29.06 0.97 23.75
C ALA A 494 -29.38 2.45 23.48
N ASN A 495 -29.09 2.95 22.28
CA ASN A 495 -29.11 4.38 21.98
C ASN A 495 -30.31 4.84 21.14
N VAL A 496 -30.96 3.93 20.41
CA VAL A 496 -32.11 4.22 19.57
C VAL A 496 -33.35 3.59 20.19
N VAL A 497 -33.45 2.26 20.19
CA VAL A 497 -34.69 1.56 20.59
C VAL A 497 -35.08 1.89 22.02
N LYS A 498 -34.20 1.65 22.99
CA LYS A 498 -34.49 1.92 24.42
C LYS A 498 -34.66 3.40 24.74
N ARG A 499 -34.14 4.30 23.89
CA ARG A 499 -34.25 5.75 24.10
C ARG A 499 -35.62 6.27 23.66
N PHE A 500 -36.15 5.75 22.55
CA PHE A 500 -37.48 6.11 22.04
C PHE A 500 -38.62 5.25 22.63
N ALA A 501 -38.31 4.15 23.31
CA ALA A 501 -39.29 3.36 24.06
C ALA A 501 -39.51 3.85 25.51
N ARG A 502 -38.82 4.92 25.93
CA ARG A 502 -38.94 5.54 27.26
C ARG A 502 -39.83 6.79 27.27
N GLU A 503 -40.45 7.11 26.15
CA GLU A 503 -41.60 8.02 26.02
C GLU A 503 -42.87 7.19 25.84
#